data_AF-A0A668UVG8-F1
#
_entry.id   AF-A0A668UVG8-F1
#
_cell.length_a   1.000
_cell.length_b   1.000
_cell.length_c   1.000
_cell.angle_alpha   90.00
_cell.angle_beta   90.00
_cell.angle_gamma   90.00
#
_symmetry.space_group_name_H-M   'P 1'
#
loop_
_entity.id
_entity.type
_entity.pdbx_description
1 polymer ?
#
loop_
_entity_poly.entity_id
_entity_poly.type
_entity_poly.pdbx_seq_one_letter_code
_entity_poly.pdbx_strand_id
1 'polypeptide(L)' 'MSAECSSYYSADGVFVDSFSCPKPGNAAAAIYCCGFNDIKYCCDDANSFFPYEYGYMWWLRQMFFSLLLSVSVLWSVCL' A
#
# COMPACT_ATOMS: atom_id res chain seq x y z
N MET A 1 -22.77 -6.18 -8.44
CA MET A 1 -21.31 -6.37 -8.47
C MET A 1 -20.78 -5.87 -7.15
N SER A 2 -20.29 -6.77 -6.31
CA SER A 2 -19.70 -6.48 -5.00
C SER A 2 -18.37 -7.24 -4.96
N ALA A 3 -17.26 -6.55 -4.73
CA ALA A 3 -15.99 -7.23 -4.49
C ALA A 3 -15.96 -7.77 -3.06
N GLU A 4 -15.44 -8.97 -2.92
CA GLU A 4 -15.12 -9.55 -1.62
C GLU A 4 -13.62 -9.35 -1.37
N CYS A 5 -13.28 -8.59 -0.33
CA CYS A 5 -11.91 -8.40 0.12
C CYS A 5 -11.54 -9.58 1.02
N SER A 6 -10.53 -10.36 0.65
CA SER A 6 -9.99 -11.42 1.51
C SER A 6 -9.39 -10.87 2.79
N SER A 7 -9.42 -11.66 3.87
CA SER A 7 -8.79 -11.33 5.15
C SER A 7 -7.29 -10.99 4.99
N TYR A 8 -6.78 -10.19 5.93
CA TYR A 8 -5.38 -9.77 5.95
C TYR A 8 -4.92 -9.44 7.37
N TYR A 9 -3.61 -9.35 7.56
CA TYR A 9 -3.03 -8.81 8.79
C TYR A 9 -2.62 -7.36 8.55
N SER A 10 -3.04 -6.47 9.44
CA SER A 10 -2.61 -5.06 9.44
C SER A 10 -1.09 -4.96 9.65
N ALA A 11 -0.49 -3.83 9.29
CA ALA A 11 0.89 -3.49 9.66
C ALA A 11 1.14 -3.60 11.19
N ASP A 12 0.09 -3.42 12.00
CA ASP A 12 0.12 -3.61 13.46
C ASP A 12 0.00 -5.07 13.92
N GLY A 13 -0.06 -6.04 12.99
CA GLY A 13 -0.27 -7.46 13.27
C GLY A 13 -1.71 -7.83 13.65
N VAL A 14 -2.65 -6.91 13.48
CA VAL A 14 -4.07 -7.14 13.78
C VAL A 14 -4.73 -7.90 12.64
N PHE A 15 -5.35 -9.05 12.94
CA PHE A 15 -6.12 -9.79 11.94
C PHE A 15 -7.41 -9.05 11.59
N VAL A 16 -7.59 -8.78 10.31
CA VAL A 16 -8.80 -8.19 9.74
C VAL A 16 -9.48 -9.25 8.89
N ASP A 17 -10.71 -9.58 9.25
CA ASP A 17 -11.51 -10.57 8.55
C ASP A 17 -11.92 -10.10 7.14
N SER A 18 -12.32 -11.04 6.29
CA SER A 18 -12.80 -10.71 4.95
C SER A 18 -14.07 -9.86 5.03
N PHE A 19 -14.18 -8.87 4.15
CA PHE A 19 -15.34 -7.98 4.11
C PHE A 19 -15.84 -7.76 2.69
N SER A 20 -17.14 -7.58 2.56
CA SER A 20 -17.79 -7.30 1.28
C SER A 20 -17.97 -5.79 1.08
N CYS A 21 -17.66 -5.30 -0.12
CA CYS A 21 -17.88 -3.91 -0.51
C CYS A 21 -19.23 -3.73 -1.21
N PRO A 22 -19.96 -2.60 -0.99
CA PRO A 22 -19.57 -1.41 -0.22
C PRO A 22 -19.91 -1.52 1.28
N LYS A 23 -19.05 -0.96 2.13
CA LYS A 23 -19.28 -0.88 3.59
C LYS A 23 -20.35 0.20 3.90
N PRO A 24 -21.24 0.00 4.90
CA PRO A 24 -22.18 1.04 5.31
C PRO A 24 -21.43 2.32 5.70
N GLY A 25 -21.69 3.42 5.00
CA GLY A 25 -21.00 4.70 5.15
C GLY A 25 -20.05 5.08 4.01
N ASN A 26 -19.72 4.14 3.11
CA ASN A 26 -18.94 4.44 1.90
C ASN A 26 -19.85 4.81 0.71
N ALA A 27 -19.25 5.39 -0.33
CA ALA A 27 -19.95 5.68 -1.58
C ALA A 27 -20.54 4.40 -2.20
N ALA A 28 -21.73 4.49 -2.79
CA ALA A 28 -22.42 3.34 -3.39
C ALA A 28 -21.63 2.68 -4.54
N ALA A 29 -20.71 3.42 -5.15
CA ALA A 29 -19.86 2.93 -6.22
C ALA A 29 -18.51 2.36 -5.71
N ALA A 30 -18.24 2.41 -4.40
CA ALA A 30 -17.06 1.80 -3.77
C ALA A 30 -17.18 0.27 -3.68
N ILE A 31 -17.32 -0.38 -4.83
CA ILE A 31 -17.57 -1.81 -4.98
C ILE A 31 -16.29 -2.61 -5.18
N TYR A 32 -15.12 -1.97 -5.25
CA TYR A 32 -13.83 -2.62 -5.47
C TYR A 32 -12.98 -2.70 -4.19
N CYS A 33 -12.10 -3.69 -4.14
CA CYS A 33 -11.13 -3.87 -3.07
C CYS A 33 -9.82 -3.17 -3.44
N CYS A 34 -9.38 -2.22 -2.63
CA CYS A 34 -8.25 -1.35 -2.91
C CYS A 34 -7.28 -1.29 -1.72
N GLY A 35 -6.08 -0.76 -1.96
CA GLY A 35 -5.05 -0.61 -0.94
C GLY A 35 -3.91 -1.61 -1.09
N PHE A 36 -3.30 -1.95 0.03
CA PHE A 36 -2.10 -2.79 0.11
C PHE A 36 -2.41 -4.16 0.69
N ASN A 37 -1.42 -5.07 0.70
CA ASN A 37 -1.61 -6.38 1.32
C ASN A 37 -1.93 -6.26 2.83
N ASP A 38 -1.35 -5.24 3.47
CA ASP A 38 -1.45 -4.92 4.90
C ASP A 38 -2.54 -3.91 5.25
N ILE A 39 -3.16 -3.23 4.27
CA ILE A 39 -4.27 -2.28 4.51
C ILE A 39 -5.23 -2.32 3.33
N LYS A 40 -6.33 -3.08 3.45
CA LYS A 40 -7.38 -3.19 2.42
C LYS A 40 -8.61 -2.36 2.78
N TYR A 41 -9.16 -1.63 1.82
CA TYR A 41 -10.37 -0.81 1.96
C TYR A 41 -11.22 -0.81 0.68
N CYS A 42 -12.51 -0.47 0.81
CA CYS A 42 -13.39 -0.36 -0.36
C CYS A 42 -13.16 0.96 -1.10
N CYS A 43 -12.98 0.91 -2.42
CA CYS A 43 -12.91 2.10 -3.26
C CYS A 43 -13.64 1.92 -4.61
N ASP A 44 -13.77 3.01 -5.38
CA ASP A 44 -14.46 3.04 -6.68
C ASP A 44 -13.58 2.55 -7.86
N ASP A 45 -12.28 2.38 -7.62
CA ASP A 45 -11.28 2.13 -8.66
C ASP A 45 -10.56 0.79 -8.47
N ALA A 46 -10.75 -0.14 -9.41
CA ALA A 46 -10.13 -1.47 -9.36
C ALA A 46 -8.59 -1.49 -9.52
N ASN A 47 -7.97 -0.39 -9.95
CA ASN A 47 -6.53 -0.33 -10.25
C ASN A 47 -5.66 0.08 -9.06
N SER A 48 -6.25 0.40 -7.90
CA SER A 48 -5.50 0.87 -6.73
C SER A 48 -5.11 -0.25 -5.75
N PHE A 49 -5.14 -1.50 -6.21
CA PHE A 49 -4.67 -2.64 -5.42
C PHE A 49 -3.19 -2.93 -5.69
N PHE A 50 -2.38 -2.84 -4.64
CA PHE A 50 -0.95 -3.12 -4.68
C PHE A 50 -0.64 -4.35 -3.79
N PRO A 51 -0.15 -5.47 -4.36
CA PRO A 51 0.10 -6.70 -3.61
C PRO A 51 1.40 -6.67 -2.79
N TYR A 52 1.85 -5.49 -2.36
CA TYR A 52 3.09 -5.30 -1.59
C TYR A 52 2.76 -4.64 -0.25
N GLU A 53 3.56 -4.92 0.78
CA GLU A 53 3.42 -4.25 2.07
C GLU A 53 3.86 -2.79 1.96
N TYR A 54 3.13 -1.88 2.59
CA TYR A 54 3.47 -0.45 2.61
C TYR A 54 4.90 -0.21 3.13
N GLY A 55 5.35 -1.04 4.09
CA GLY A 55 6.71 -1.00 4.62
C GLY A 55 7.79 -1.16 3.55
N TYR A 56 7.60 -2.03 2.55
CA TYR A 56 8.57 -2.26 1.48
C TYR A 56 8.75 -1.02 0.60
N MET A 57 7.69 -0.23 0.37
CA MET A 57 7.78 1.04 -0.35
C MET A 57 8.62 2.08 0.41
N TRP A 58 8.50 2.12 1.75
CA TRP A 58 9.31 3.00 2.59
C TRP A 58 10.80 2.60 2.58
N TRP A 59 11.10 1.30 2.62
CA TRP A 59 12.47 0.79 2.52
C TRP A 59 13.11 1.06 1.16
N LEU A 60 12.38 0.86 0.06
CA LEU A 60 12.84 1.19 -1.30
C LEU A 60 13.23 2.67 -1.42
N ARG A 61 12.42 3.57 -0.84
CA ARG A 61 12.72 5.02 -0.79
C ARG A 61 14.02 5.31 -0.04
N GLN A 62 14.24 4.66 1.11
CA GLN A 62 15.46 4.85 1.90
C GLN A 62 16.71 4.33 1.20
N MET A 63 16.64 3.16 0.57
CA MET A 63 17.77 2.62 -0.21
C MET A 63 18.15 3.56 -1.35
N PHE A 64 17.17 4.12 -2.07
CA PHE A 64 17.42 5.07 -3.14
C PHE A 64 18.04 6.38 -2.64
N PHE A 65 17.57 6.89 -1.48
CA PHE A 65 18.12 8.09 -0.86
C PHE A 65 19.55 7.89 -0.35
N SER A 66 19.86 6.72 0.22
CA SER A 66 21.21 6.36 0.66
C SER A 66 22.19 6.25 -0.51
N LEU A 67 21.76 5.71 -1.66
CA LEU A 67 22.57 5.63 -2.87
C LEU A 67 22.82 7.01 -3.49
N LEU A 68 21.81 7.88 -3.52
CA LEU A 68 21.95 9.26 -3.98
C LEU A 68 22.93 10.07 -3.11
N LEU A 69 22.84 9.92 -1.79
CA LEU A 69 23.79 10.55 -0.85
C LEU A 69 25.21 10.06 -1.07
N SER A 70 25.43 8.75 -1.24
CA SER A 70 26.79 8.23 -1.48
C SER A 70 27.37 8.72 -2.80
N VAL A 71 26.58 8.77 -3.88
CA VAL A 71 27.00 9.35 -5.17
C VAL A 71 27.29 10.85 -5.05
N SER A 72 26.50 11.59 -4.28
CA SER A 72 26.71 13.04 -4.06
C SER A 72 27.98 13.33 -3.25
N VAL A 73 28.26 12.51 -2.23
CA VAL A 73 29.49 12.61 -1.42
C VAL A 73 30.71 12.22 -2.26
N LEU A 74 30.62 11.14 -3.03
CA LEU A 74 31.67 10.74 -3.99
C LEU A 74 31.93 11.84 -5.03
N TRP A 75 30.89 12.47 -5.57
CA TRP A 75 31.03 13.60 -6.50
C TRP A 75 31.71 14.81 -5.85
N SER A 76 31.40 15.11 -4.59
CA SER A 76 31.98 16.25 -3.85
C SER A 76 33.43 16.03 -3.41
N VAL A 77 33.86 14.78 -3.28
CA VAL A 77 35.25 14.42 -2.96
C VAL A 77 36.12 14.29 -4.22
N CYS A 78 35.49 14.05 -5.37
CA CYS A 78 36.17 13.93 -6.66
C CYS A 78 36.12 15.19 -7.54
N LEU A 79 35.52 16.30 -7.07
CA LEU A 79 35.61 17.65 -7.65
C LEU A 79 36.52 18.55 -6.81
#